data_AF-A0A2E8V0L2-F1
#
_entry.id   AF-A0A2E8V0L2-F1
#
_cell.length_a   1.000
_cell.length_b   1.000
_cell.length_c   1.000
_cell.angle_alpha   90.00
_cell.angle_beta   90.00
_cell.angle_gamma   90.00
#
_symmetry.space_group_name_H-M   'P 1'
#
loop_
_entity.id
_entity.type
_entity.pdbx_description
1 polymer ?
#
loop_
_entity_poly.entity_id
_entity_poly.type
_entity_poly.pdbx_seq_one_letter_code
_entity_poly.pdbx_strand_id
1 'polypeptide(L)' 'MDTSLLVWAITIGAIVLLILVDFFTVTRKPHEVMFREGMLWSIFYIAVAIAFGVIVWNWAGADFGTQYFTAYLVEKSL' A
#
# COMPACT_ATOMS: atom_id res chain seq x y z
N MET A 1 -0.31 23.43 2.11
CA MET A 1 -1.23 22.68 1.23
C MET A 1 -2.47 22.38 2.04
N ASP A 2 -3.62 22.91 1.63
CA ASP A 2 -4.89 22.53 2.23
C ASP A 2 -5.28 21.17 1.65
N THR A 3 -5.05 20.10 2.41
CA THR A 3 -5.48 18.77 2.01
C THR A 3 -6.99 18.67 2.16
N SER A 4 -7.69 18.50 1.04
CA SER A 4 -9.15 18.46 1.05
C SER A 4 -9.65 17.18 1.74
N LEU A 5 -10.86 17.26 2.30
CA LEU A 5 -11.57 16.10 2.86
C LEU A 5 -11.68 14.95 1.85
N LEU A 6 -11.72 15.25 0.55
CA LEU A 6 -11.78 14.27 -0.52
C LEU A 6 -10.50 13.42 -0.57
N VAL A 7 -9.32 14.03 -0.44
CA VAL A 7 -8.05 13.28 -0.43
C VAL A 7 -8.01 12.30 0.74
N TRP A 8 -8.40 12.76 1.94
CA TRP A 8 -8.52 11.90 3.10
C TRP A 8 -9.52 10.77 2.91
N ALA A 9 -10.70 11.06 2.36
CA ALA A 9 -11.71 10.04 2.08
C ALA A 9 -11.20 8.97 1.10
N ILE A 10 -10.46 9.38 0.05
CA ILE A 10 -9.84 8.44 -0.90
C ILE A 10 -8.78 7.59 -0.20
N THR A 11 -7.87 8.18 0.56
CA THR A 11 -6.80 7.44 1.25
C THR A 11 -7.38 6.43 2.24
N ILE A 12 -8.34 6.86 3.07
CA ILE A 12 -9.02 5.97 4.02
C ILE A 12 -9.78 4.88 3.27
N GLY A 13 -10.49 5.22 2.19
CA GLY A 13 -11.18 4.26 1.34
C GLY A 13 -10.24 3.20 0.75
N ALA A 14 -9.05 3.62 0.29
CA ALA A 14 -8.03 2.71 -0.23
C ALA A 14 -7.48 1.76 0.85
N ILE A 15 -7.24 2.26 2.07
CA ILE A 15 -6.81 1.43 3.21
C ILE A 15 -7.89 0.41 3.57
N VAL A 16 -9.15 0.85 3.69
CA VAL A 16 -10.28 -0.05 3.97
C VAL A 16 -10.41 -1.11 2.87
N LEU A 17 -10.27 -0.74 1.61
CA LEU A 17 -10.31 -1.67 0.48
C LEU A 17 -9.21 -2.74 0.62
N LEU A 18 -7.97 -2.34 0.93
CA LEU A 18 -6.86 -3.28 1.13
C LEU A 18 -7.14 -4.24 2.29
N ILE A 19 -7.65 -3.73 3.41
CA ILE A 19 -8.03 -4.56 4.56
C ILE A 19 -9.13 -5.56 4.16
N LEU A 20 -10.14 -5.14 3.42
CA LEU A 20 -11.18 -6.05 2.93
C LEU A 20 -10.60 -7.12 2.02
N VAL A 21 -9.71 -6.75 1.09
CA VAL A 21 -9.01 -7.71 0.21
C VAL A 21 -8.25 -8.75 1.04
N ASP A 22 -7.55 -8.33 2.09
CA ASP A 22 -6.84 -9.24 3.01
C ASP A 22 -7.80 -10.23 3.67
N PHE A 23 -8.87 -9.74 4.28
CA PHE A 23 -9.85 -10.59 4.97
C PHE A 23 -10.52 -11.59 4.01
N PHE A 24 -10.91 -11.14 2.83
CA PHE A 24 -11.64 -11.97 1.88
C PHE A 24 -10.74 -12.94 1.10
N THR A 25 -9.46 -12.64 0.94
CA THR A 25 -8.57 -13.45 0.09
C THR A 25 -7.61 -14.29 0.91
N VAL A 26 -7.04 -13.75 1.99
CA VAL A 26 -6.01 -14.44 2.79
C VAL A 26 -6.66 -15.33 3.87
N THR A 27 -7.70 -14.85 4.55
CA THR A 27 -8.27 -15.55 5.72
C THR A 27 -9.32 -16.61 5.35
N ARG A 28 -9.78 -16.64 4.09
CA ARG A 28 -11.03 -17.33 3.74
C ARG A 28 -10.93 -18.86 3.76
N LYS A 29 -9.75 -19.44 3.60
CA LYS A 29 -9.57 -20.89 3.69
C LYS A 29 -8.20 -21.25 4.27
N PRO A 30 -8.14 -22.00 5.39
CA PRO A 30 -6.87 -22.52 5.90
C PRO A 30 -6.29 -23.52 4.90
N HIS A 31 -5.22 -23.12 4.22
CA HIS A 31 -4.39 -23.97 3.37
C HIS A 31 -2.94 -23.78 3.78
N GLU A 32 -2.10 -24.79 3.54
CA GLU A 32 -0.66 -24.62 3.63
C GLU A 32 -0.21 -23.61 2.57
N VAL A 33 0.30 -22.46 3.02
CA VAL A 33 0.74 -21.39 2.11
C VAL A 33 1.97 -21.90 1.35
N MET A 34 1.79 -22.19 0.06
CA MET A 34 2.91 -22.59 -0.78
C MET A 34 3.84 -21.39 -1.01
N PHE A 35 5.14 -21.66 -1.19
CA PHE A 35 6.15 -20.61 -1.42
C PHE A 35 5.77 -19.64 -2.56
N ARG A 36 5.12 -20.15 -3.62
CA ARG A 36 4.66 -19.34 -4.76
C ARG A 36 3.57 -18.35 -4.37
N GLU A 37 2.65 -18.73 -3.47
CA GLU A 37 1.60 -17.85 -2.96
C GLU A 37 2.18 -16.76 -2.07
N GLY A 38 3.08 -17.13 -1.14
CA GLY A 38 3.76 -16.15 -0.28
C GLY A 38 4.55 -15.11 -1.09
N MET A 39 5.21 -15.53 -2.17
CA MET A 39 5.91 -14.62 -3.09
C MET A 39 4.94 -13.68 -3.82
N LEU A 40 3.84 -14.21 -4.36
CA LEU A 40 2.84 -13.39 -5.07
C LEU A 40 2.22 -12.33 -4.16
N TRP A 41 1.85 -12.71 -2.94
CA TRP A 41 1.33 -11.76 -1.94
C TRP A 41 2.37 -10.69 -1.59
N SER A 42 3.62 -11.09 -1.40
CA SER A 42 4.71 -10.14 -1.12
C SER A 42 4.88 -9.13 -2.26
N ILE A 43 4.94 -9.60 -3.51
CA ILE A 43 5.04 -8.73 -4.69
C ILE A 43 3.83 -7.81 -4.78
N PHE A 44 2.63 -8.33 -4.53
CA PHE A 44 1.39 -7.56 -4.57
C PHE A 44 1.44 -6.36 -3.62
N TYR A 45 1.74 -6.56 -2.33
CA TYR A 45 1.77 -5.45 -1.37
C TYR A 45 2.89 -4.45 -1.66
N ILE A 46 4.05 -4.92 -2.14
CA ILE A 46 5.14 -4.03 -2.56
C ILE A 46 4.69 -3.17 -3.75
N ALA A 47 4.03 -3.77 -4.74
CA ALA A 47 3.53 -3.05 -5.90
C ALA A 47 2.48 -2.00 -5.52
N VAL A 48 1.58 -2.32 -4.59
CA VAL A 48 0.60 -1.37 -4.03
C VAL A 48 1.29 -0.21 -3.34
N ALA A 49 2.29 -0.48 -2.48
CA ALA A 49 3.04 0.56 -1.79
C ALA A 49 3.79 1.50 -2.77
N ILE A 50 4.39 0.94 -3.82
CA ILE A 50 5.06 1.73 -4.86
C ILE A 50 4.05 2.57 -5.64
N ALA A 51 2.92 1.98 -6.05
CA ALA A 51 1.87 2.69 -6.78
C ALA A 51 1.33 3.89 -5.98
N PHE A 52 1.08 3.72 -4.68
CA PHE A 52 0.67 4.82 -3.81
C PHE A 52 1.72 5.93 -3.74
N GLY A 53 3.00 5.58 -3.59
CA GLY A 53 4.10 6.55 -3.59
C GLY A 53 4.22 7.33 -4.90
N VAL A 54 4.03 6.67 -6.05
CA VAL A 54 4.01 7.33 -7.36
C VAL A 54 2.82 8.28 -7.48
N ILE A 55 1.64 7.91 -6.98
CA ILE A 55 0.45 8.79 -6.97
C ILE A 55 0.74 10.04 -6.13
N VAL A 56 1.30 9.87 -4.92
CA VAL A 56 1.69 10.98 -4.04
C VAL A 56 2.72 11.87 -4.72
N TRP A 57 3.73 11.29 -5.38
CA TRP A 57 4.74 12.06 -6.11
C TRP A 57 4.12 12.92 -7.21
N ASN A 58 3.19 12.38 -7.99
CA ASN A 58 2.55 13.10 -9.09
C ASN A 58 1.56 14.18 -8.60
N TRP A 59 0.85 13.95 -7.50
CA TRP A 59 -0.19 14.87 -7.01
C TRP A 59 0.29 15.88 -5.97
N ALA A 60 1.16 15.46 -5.04
CA ALA A 60 1.68 16.30 -3.97
C ALA A 60 3.06 16.88 -4.29
N GLY A 61 3.75 16.36 -5.31
CA GLY A 61 5.07 16.82 -5.74
C GLY A 61 6.23 15.95 -5.24
N ALA A 62 7.41 16.24 -5.77
CA ALA A 62 8.61 15.42 -5.56
C ALA A 62 9.08 15.36 -4.10
N ASP A 63 8.91 16.43 -3.32
CA ASP A 63 9.31 16.45 -1.91
C ASP A 63 8.54 15.43 -1.08
N PHE A 64 7.21 15.41 -1.19
CA PHE A 64 6.35 14.47 -0.46
C PHE A 64 6.51 13.04 -0.99
N GLY A 65 6.66 12.87 -2.30
CA GLY A 65 6.96 11.56 -2.89
C GLY A 65 8.27 10.98 -2.35
N THR A 66 9.32 11.79 -2.29
CA THR A 66 10.62 11.38 -1.75
C THR A 66 10.50 11.02 -0.27
N GLN A 67 9.82 11.84 0.54
CA GLN A 67 9.60 11.54 1.97
C GLN A 67 8.87 10.20 2.18
N TYR A 68 7.83 9.93 1.38
CA TYR A 68 7.11 8.66 1.43
C TYR A 68 8.03 7.47 1.11
N PHE A 69 8.80 7.54 0.02
CA PHE A 69 9.68 6.44 -0.36
C PHE A 69 10.84 6.26 0.63
N THR A 70 11.39 7.34 1.18
CA THR A 70 12.40 7.28 2.24
C THR A 70 11.84 6.57 3.47
N ALA A 71 10.65 6.96 3.95
CA ALA A 71 10.01 6.31 5.08
C ALA A 71 9.73 4.82 4.80
N TYR A 72 9.18 4.51 3.62
CA TYR A 72 8.92 3.13 3.20
C TYR A 72 10.18 2.26 3.19
N LEU A 73 11.30 2.77 2.65
CA LEU A 73 12.56 2.03 2.61
C LEU A 73 13.15 1.83 4.01
N VAL A 74 13.08 2.84 4.87
CA VAL A 74 13.54 2.74 6.27
C VAL A 74 12.74 1.69 7.01
N GLU A 75 11.41 1.71 6.93
CA GLU A 75 10.55 0.70 7.58
C GLU A 75 10.77 -0.72 7.03
N LYS A 76 11.05 -0.87 5.73
CA LYS A 76 11.38 -2.18 5.14
C LYS A 76 12.76 -2.71 5.53
N SER A 77 13.64 -1.86 6.04
CA SER A 77 15.00 -2.23 6.43
C SER A 77 15.13 -2.64 7.91
N LEU A 78 14.15 -2.28 8.73
CA LEU A 78 14.02 -2.65 10.14
C LEU A 78 13.49 -4.08 10.29
#